data_AF-A0A352NH23-F1
#
_entry.id   AF-A0A352NH23-F1
#
_cell.length_a   1.000
_cell.length_b   1.000
_cell.length_c   1.000
_cell.angle_alpha   90.00
_cell.angle_beta   90.00
_cell.angle_gamma   90.00
#
_symmetry.space_group_name_H-M   'P 1'
#
loop_
_entity.id
_entity.type
_entity.pdbx_description
1 polymer ?
#
loop_
_entity_poly.entity_id
_entity_poly.type
_entity_poly.pdbx_seq_one_letter_code
_entity_poly.pdbx_strand_id
1 'polypeptide(L)' 'MSDYAIRDIKLAPGGRLKIDWVRAHMPVLNHIREEFERDRPFDGARVAMSIHLEAKTAHLAEVIRAGGAEVTVTGS' A
#
# COMPACT_ATOMS: atom_id res chain seq x y z
N MET A 1 21.77 7.52 -2.19
CA MET A 1 20.97 6.42 -2.75
C MET A 1 19.56 6.94 -2.90
N SER A 2 18.89 6.70 -4.03
CA SER A 2 17.46 7.01 -4.15
C SER A 2 16.68 6.08 -3.25
N ASP A 3 15.60 6.58 -2.62
CA ASP A 3 14.77 5.80 -1.67
C ASP A 3 13.96 4.66 -2.33
N TYR A 4 14.11 4.44 -3.64
CA TYR A 4 13.43 3.40 -4.40
C TYR A 4 14.23 2.97 -5.65
N ALA A 5 13.97 1.75 -6.12
CA ALA A 5 14.47 1.21 -7.39
C ALA A 5 13.28 0.67 -8.22
N ILE A 6 12.88 1.41 -9.26
CA ILE A 6 11.74 1.08 -10.12
C ILE A 6 12.09 1.27 -11.59
N ARG A 7 11.32 0.64 -12.49
CA ARG A 7 11.54 0.72 -13.93
C ARG A 7 11.26 2.11 -14.53
N ASP A 8 10.12 2.71 -14.23
CA ASP A 8 9.71 4.01 -14.81
C ASP A 8 8.72 4.74 -13.89
N ILE A 9 9.13 5.88 -13.35
CA ILE A 9 8.30 6.72 -12.46
C ILE A 9 7.15 7.41 -13.19
N LYS A 10 7.24 7.60 -14.51
CA LYS A 10 6.20 8.30 -15.30
C LYS A 10 4.89 7.51 -15.38
N LEU A 11 4.91 6.22 -15.03
CA LEU A 11 3.72 5.36 -14.98
C LEU A 11 2.86 5.60 -13.72
N ALA A 12 3.34 6.38 -12.74
CA ALA A 12 2.66 6.61 -11.47
C ALA A 12 1.20 7.10 -11.60
N PRO A 13 0.85 8.06 -12.50
CA PRO A 13 -0.54 8.48 -12.66
C PRO A 13 -1.48 7.35 -13.08
N GLY A 14 -1.05 6.51 -14.03
CA GLY A 14 -1.82 5.33 -14.47
C GLY A 14 -1.88 4.25 -13.38
N GLY A 15 -0.80 4.08 -12.61
CA GLY A 15 -0.79 3.23 -11.43
C GLY A 15 -1.81 3.66 -10.39
N ARG A 16 -1.93 4.97 -10.14
CA ARG A 16 -2.90 5.52 -9.18
C ARG A 16 -4.34 5.20 -9.58
N LEU A 17 -4.69 5.37 -10.85
CA LEU A 17 -6.03 5.02 -11.36
C LEU A 17 -6.38 3.55 -11.12
N LYS A 18 -5.40 2.64 -11.30
CA LYS A 18 -5.60 1.20 -11.03
C LYS A 18 -5.81 0.93 -9.54
N ILE A 19 -5.04 1.59 -8.67
CA ILE A 19 -5.19 1.47 -7.21
C ILE A 19 -6.57 1.99 -6.77
N ASP A 20 -7.01 3.13 -7.30
CA ASP A 20 -8.33 3.69 -6.99
C ASP A 20 -9.47 2.76 -7.47
N TRP A 21 -9.34 2.15 -8.65
CA TRP A 21 -10.28 1.12 -9.11
C TRP A 21 -10.30 -0.08 -8.16
N VAL A 22 -9.14 -0.60 -7.76
CA VAL A 22 -9.06 -1.73 -6.82
C VAL A 22 -9.68 -1.38 -5.47
N ARG A 23 -9.43 -0.18 -4.95
CA ARG A 23 -10.05 0.32 -3.72
C ARG A 23 -11.58 0.28 -3.82
N ALA A 24 -12.17 0.71 -4.94
CA ALA A 24 -13.62 0.65 -5.11
C ALA A 24 -14.20 -0.78 -5.12
N HIS A 25 -13.37 -1.81 -5.35
CA HIS A 25 -13.80 -3.21 -5.52
C HIS A 25 -13.24 -4.18 -4.46
N MET A 26 -12.58 -3.68 -3.40
CA MET A 26 -12.06 -4.50 -2.29
C MET A 26 -12.71 -4.11 -0.95
N PRO A 27 -14.01 -4.40 -0.73
CA PRO A 27 -14.75 -3.92 0.43
C PRO A 27 -14.18 -4.39 1.77
N VAL A 28 -13.69 -5.64 1.83
CA VAL A 28 -13.07 -6.19 3.06
C VAL A 28 -11.83 -5.39 3.45
N LEU A 29 -10.97 -5.08 2.48
CA LEU A 29 -9.73 -4.36 2.74
C LEU A 29 -10.00 -2.88 3.10
N ASN A 30 -11.07 -2.31 2.55
CA ASN A 30 -11.52 -0.97 2.94
C ASN A 30 -12.02 -0.93 4.39
N HIS A 31 -12.77 -1.94 4.81
CA HIS A 31 -13.22 -2.03 6.20
C HIS A 31 -12.04 -2.13 7.18
N ILE A 32 -11.05 -2.99 6.87
CA ILE A 32 -9.82 -3.10 7.65
C ILE A 32 -9.06 -1.76 7.69
N ARG A 33 -9.03 -1.03 6.57
CA ARG A 33 -8.42 0.31 6.53
C ARG A 33 -9.11 1.28 7.48
N GLU A 34 -10.43 1.32 7.50
CA GLU A 34 -11.19 2.19 8.41
C GLU A 34 -10.88 1.87 9.89
N GLU A 35 -10.78 0.59 10.23
CA GLU A 35 -10.35 0.16 11.58
C GLU A 35 -8.91 0.58 11.88
N PHE A 36 -7.98 0.37 10.95
CA PHE A 36 -6.57 0.71 11.12
C PHE A 36 -6.32 2.21 11.20
N GLU A 37 -7.07 3.04 10.44
CA GLU A 37 -6.97 4.50 10.54
C GLU A 37 -7.40 5.01 11.92
N ARG A 38 -8.40 4.36 12.54
CA ARG A 38 -8.88 4.69 13.88
C ARG A 38 -7.93 4.18 14.97
N ASP A 39 -7.54 2.92 14.90
CA ASP A 39 -6.86 2.23 16.01
C ASP A 39 -5.34 2.32 15.91
N ARG A 40 -4.81 2.66 14.73
CA ARG A 40 -3.37 2.81 14.41
C ARG A 40 -2.49 1.71 15.02
N PRO A 41 -2.81 0.41 14.77
CA PRO A 41 -2.20 -0.71 15.49
C PRO A 41 -0.69 -0.90 15.20
N PHE A 42 -0.15 -0.21 14.19
CA PHE A 42 1.24 -0.32 13.76
C PHE A 42 2.05 0.96 14.00
N ASP A 43 1.58 1.86 14.85
CA ASP A 43 2.33 3.07 15.19
C ASP A 43 3.74 2.75 15.68
N GLY A 44 4.73 3.36 15.02
CA GLY A 44 6.16 3.14 15.29
C GLY A 44 6.76 1.86 14.69
N ALA A 45 5.95 1.02 14.04
CA ALA A 45 6.44 -0.19 13.38
C ALA A 45 7.01 0.10 11.98
N ARG A 46 8.01 -0.70 11.59
CA ARG A 46 8.54 -0.74 10.22
C ARG A 46 8.14 -2.06 9.58
N VAL A 47 7.42 -1.99 8.47
CA VAL A 47 6.88 -3.18 7.78
C VAL A 47 7.48 -3.28 6.39
N ALA A 48 8.12 -4.41 6.09
CA ALA A 48 8.57 -4.76 4.75
C ALA A 48 7.61 -5.78 4.14
N MET A 49 7.06 -5.48 2.97
CA MET A 49 6.22 -6.40 2.21
C MET A 49 7.02 -6.96 1.03
N SER A 50 7.33 -8.26 1.07
CA SER A 50 7.91 -8.99 -0.05
C SER A 50 6.85 -9.88 -0.70
N ILE A 51 6.24 -9.36 -1.76
CA ILE A 51 5.09 -9.97 -2.44
C ILE A 51 5.01 -9.44 -3.87
N HIS A 52 4.40 -10.20 -4.79
CA HIS A 52 4.14 -9.73 -6.15
C HIS A 52 3.48 -8.33 -6.17
N LEU A 53 4.10 -7.40 -6.89
CA LEU A 53 3.67 -6.01 -6.94
C LEU A 53 2.60 -5.81 -8.01
N GLU A 54 1.39 -5.49 -7.55
CA GLU A 54 0.19 -5.24 -8.35
C GLU A 54 -0.61 -4.10 -7.71
N ALA A 55 -1.66 -3.60 -8.39
CA ALA A 55 -2.52 -2.55 -7.83
C ALA A 55 -3.17 -2.96 -6.49
N LYS A 56 -3.47 -4.25 -6.32
CA LYS A 56 -4.06 -4.80 -5.08
C LYS A 56 -3.08 -4.89 -3.92
N THR A 57 -1.80 -5.21 -4.17
CA THR A 57 -0.78 -5.19 -3.13
C THR A 57 -0.34 -3.77 -2.79
N ALA A 58 -0.43 -2.84 -3.75
CA ALA A 58 -0.29 -1.41 -3.46
C ALA A 58 -1.42 -0.89 -2.54
N HIS A 59 -2.70 -1.27 -2.78
CA HIS A 59 -3.79 -0.92 -1.87
C HIS A 59 -3.60 -1.53 -0.48
N LEU A 60 -3.16 -2.79 -0.40
CA LEU A 60 -2.79 -3.41 0.88
C LEU A 60 -1.69 -2.63 1.62
N ALA A 61 -0.65 -2.19 0.92
CA ALA A 61 0.41 -1.37 1.52
C ALA A 61 -0.13 -0.03 2.05
N GLU A 62 -1.09 0.60 1.34
CA GLU A 62 -1.78 1.80 1.83
C GLU A 62 -2.59 1.53 3.11
N VAL A 63 -3.24 0.36 3.22
CA VAL A 63 -3.97 -0.06 4.42
C VAL A 63 -3.04 -0.26 5.62
N ILE A 64 -1.91 -0.96 5.43
CA ILE A 64 -0.92 -1.14 6.50
C ILE A 64 -0.34 0.21 6.93
N ARG A 65 -0.05 1.11 5.99
CA ARG A 65 0.42 2.47 6.29
C ARG A 65 -0.62 3.30 7.02
N ALA A 66 -1.91 3.15 6.68
CA ALA A 66 -3.01 3.78 7.41
C ALA A 66 -3.03 3.37 8.89
N GLY A 67 -2.62 2.14 9.18
CA GLY A 67 -2.43 1.64 10.54
C GLY A 67 -1.23 2.22 11.30
N GLY A 68 -0.45 3.15 10.73
CA GLY A 68 0.64 3.84 11.41
C GLY A 68 2.05 3.34 11.09
N ALA A 69 2.18 2.30 10.28
CA ALA A 69 3.48 1.74 9.92
C ALA A 69 4.25 2.59 8.89
N GLU A 70 5.58 2.58 9.01
CA GLU A 70 6.50 2.90 7.92
C GLU A 70 6.61 1.68 7.00
N VAL A 71 6.09 1.78 5.77
CA VAL A 71 5.97 0.63 4.85
C VAL A 71 6.99 0.72 3.71
N THR A 72 7.72 -0.36 3.48
CA THR A 72 8.56 -0.59 2.29
C THR A 72 8.06 -1.82 1.53
N VAL A 73 8.10 -1.79 0.21
CA VAL A 73 7.63 -2.88 -0.65
C VAL A 73 8.72 -3.37 -1.59
N THR A 74 8.74 -4.67 -1.87
CA THR A 74 9.57 -5.29 -2.91
C THR A 74 8.81 -6.41 -3.60
N GLY A 75 9.14 -6.66 -4.86
CA GLY A 75 8.68 -7.87 -5.56
C GLY A 75 9.38 -9.10 -5.00
N SER A 76 8.63 -10.20 -4.87
CA SER A 76 9.13 -11.55 -4.59
C SER A 76 9.53 -12.29 -5.87
#